data_AF-A0A352VJW7-F1
#
_entry.id   AF-A0A352VJW7-F1
#
_cell.length_a   1.000
_cell.length_b   1.000
_cell.length_c   1.000
_cell.angle_alpha   90.00
_cell.angle_beta   90.00
_cell.angle_gamma   90.00
#
_symmetry.space_group_name_H-M   'P 1'
#
loop_
_entity.id
_entity.type
_entity.pdbx_description
1 polymer ?
#
loop_
_entity_poly.entity_id
_entity_poly.type
_entity_poly.pdbx_seq_one_letter_code
_entity_poly.pdbx_strand_id
1 'polypeptide(L)'
;MILHFSYEELRALRTGADVFLEGEGSTTGGVLAPPESRARVEALQPLLHGDLSLSTLEELWGVQTAVTTIVECLRTEMESLVVAMHAADEGAVASYFDFAHAFIVSHRIGELASEMAALIELVTGSPPTNESARDFQFPD
;
A
#
# COMPACT_ATOMS: atom_id res chain seq x y z
N MET A 1 -10.07 6.77 11.66
CA MET A 1 -10.63 6.00 10.51
C MET A 1 -9.90 4.66 10.40
N ILE A 2 -10.61 3.54 10.32
CA ILE A 2 -9.99 2.22 10.42
C ILE A 2 -9.96 1.51 9.07
N LEU A 3 -8.78 1.03 8.67
CA LEU A 3 -8.57 0.15 7.54
C LEU A 3 -8.46 -1.29 8.04
N HIS A 4 -9.44 -2.11 7.67
CA HIS A 4 -9.52 -3.51 8.08
C HIS A 4 -8.80 -4.43 7.09
N PHE A 5 -8.12 -5.44 7.62
CA PHE A 5 -7.44 -6.45 6.81
C PHE A 5 -7.88 -7.87 7.14
N SER A 6 -8.01 -8.69 6.10
CA SER A 6 -8.02 -10.15 6.24
C SER A 6 -6.61 -10.70 6.46
N TYR A 7 -6.53 -11.96 6.88
CA TYR A 7 -5.24 -12.64 7.03
C TYR A 7 -4.47 -12.72 5.71
N GLU A 8 -5.17 -13.03 4.62
CA GLU A 8 -4.62 -13.16 3.26
C GLU A 8 -4.10 -11.82 2.76
N GLU A 9 -4.83 -10.73 3.01
CA GLU A 9 -4.42 -9.37 2.67
C GLU A 9 -3.15 -8.95 3.43
N LEU A 10 -3.08 -9.20 4.74
CA LEU A 10 -1.87 -8.93 5.52
C LEU A 10 -0.68 -9.77 5.05
N ARG A 11 -0.91 -11.04 4.73
CA ARG A 11 0.13 -11.92 4.21
C ARG A 11 0.65 -11.40 2.87
N ALA A 12 -0.23 -11.12 1.92
CA ALA A 12 0.13 -10.64 0.59
C ALA A 12 0.93 -9.33 0.64
N LEU A 13 0.48 -8.37 1.46
CA LEU A 13 1.18 -7.09 1.62
C LEU A 13 2.57 -7.25 2.24
N ARG A 14 2.72 -8.13 3.23
CA ARG A 14 4.05 -8.43 3.82
C ARG A 14 4.97 -9.07 2.80
N THR A 15 4.51 -10.10 2.10
CA THR A 15 5.28 -10.77 1.05
C THR A 15 5.74 -9.78 -0.02
N GLY A 16 4.82 -8.93 -0.52
CA GLY A 16 5.19 -7.92 -1.51
C GLY A 16 6.10 -6.82 -0.96
N ALA A 17 5.96 -6.42 0.31
CA ALA A 17 6.89 -5.50 0.96
C ALA A 17 8.30 -6.10 1.07
N ASP A 18 8.41 -7.36 1.49
CA ASP A 18 9.68 -8.07 1.61
C ASP A 18 10.36 -8.18 0.24
N VAL A 19 9.65 -8.64 -0.78
CA VAL A 19 10.16 -8.74 -2.17
C VAL A 19 10.63 -7.40 -2.70
N PHE A 20 9.86 -6.33 -2.49
CA PHE A 20 10.21 -4.98 -2.92
C PHE A 20 11.48 -4.47 -2.23
N LEU A 21 11.56 -4.62 -0.90
CA LEU A 21 12.68 -4.12 -0.10
C LEU A 21 13.98 -4.89 -0.34
N GLU A 22 13.90 -6.21 -0.58
CA GLU A 22 15.02 -7.07 -0.94
C GLU A 22 15.50 -6.82 -2.38
N GLY A 23 14.57 -6.66 -3.33
CA GLY A 23 14.88 -6.46 -4.75
C GLY A 23 15.65 -5.17 -5.04
N GLU A 24 15.36 -4.09 -4.31
CA GLU A 24 16.09 -2.82 -4.45
C GLU A 24 17.49 -2.81 -3.77
N GLY A 25 17.82 -3.81 -2.96
CA GLY A 25 19.15 -3.93 -2.34
C GLY A 25 20.31 -4.17 -3.32
N SER A 26 20.01 -4.40 -4.60
CA SER A 26 21.00 -4.73 -5.65
C SER A 26 21.41 -3.57 -6.57
N THR A 27 20.86 -2.35 -6.41
CA THR A 27 21.33 -1.17 -7.18
C THR A 27 22.51 -0.51 -6.46
N THR A 28 23.70 -0.87 -6.92
CA THR A 28 24.99 -0.35 -6.48
C THR A 28 25.10 1.19 -6.56
N GLY A 29 25.50 1.81 -5.45
CA GLY A 29 26.47 2.92 -5.44
C GLY A 29 25.92 4.35 -5.45
N GLY A 30 25.92 4.96 -4.26
CA GLY A 30 25.83 6.41 -4.08
C GLY A 30 24.91 6.76 -2.91
N VAL A 31 25.44 7.46 -1.89
CA VAL A 31 24.66 8.00 -0.78
C VAL A 31 23.66 9.03 -1.33
N LEU A 32 22.46 8.57 -1.64
CA LEU A 32 21.25 9.35 -1.88
C LEU A 32 20.19 8.77 -0.94
N ALA A 33 19.36 9.63 -0.36
CA ALA A 33 18.24 9.17 0.47
C ALA A 33 17.43 8.10 -0.27
N PRO A 34 16.89 7.09 0.43
CA PRO A 34 16.00 6.10 -0.18
C PRO A 34 14.91 6.81 -0.99
N PRO A 35 14.50 6.27 -2.15
CA PRO A 35 13.37 6.82 -2.89
C PRO A 35 12.14 6.87 -1.95
N GLU A 36 11.30 7.89 -2.10
CA GLU A 36 10.15 8.12 -1.20
C GLU A 36 9.28 6.86 -1.06
N SER A 37 9.04 6.14 -2.17
CA SER A 37 8.33 4.86 -2.18
C SER A 37 8.93 3.83 -1.22
N ARG A 38 10.25 3.67 -1.22
CA ARG A 38 10.95 2.74 -0.32
C ARG A 38 10.77 3.14 1.13
N ALA A 39 10.97 4.42 1.46
CA ALA A 39 10.77 4.91 2.82
C ALA A 39 9.33 4.68 3.32
N ARG A 40 8.34 4.84 2.43
CA ARG A 40 6.92 4.57 2.74
C ARG A 40 6.66 3.08 2.96
N VAL A 41 7.23 2.20 2.14
CA VAL A 41 7.11 0.74 2.32
C VAL A 41 7.80 0.29 3.62
N GLU A 42 9.00 0.78 3.93
CA GLU A 42 9.72 0.50 5.18
C GLU A 42 8.92 0.96 6.41
N ALA A 43 8.25 2.11 6.33
CA ALA A 43 7.40 2.60 7.40
C ALA A 43 6.10 1.79 7.57
N LEU A 44 5.53 1.27 6.48
CA LEU A 44 4.29 0.46 6.52
C LEU A 44 4.54 -0.96 7.03
N GLN A 45 5.64 -1.61 6.61
CA GLN A 45 5.95 -3.01 6.92
C GLN A 45 5.75 -3.42 8.40
N PRO A 46 6.27 -2.68 9.41
CA PRO A 46 6.08 -3.06 10.81
C PRO A 46 4.63 -2.96 11.29
N LEU A 47 3.77 -2.25 10.58
CA LEU A 47 2.35 -2.05 10.93
C LEU A 47 1.45 -3.14 10.34
N LEU A 48 1.95 -3.99 9.42
CA LEU A 48 1.20 -5.06 8.75
C LEU A 48 0.99 -6.30 9.63
N HIS A 49 0.49 -6.10 10.86
CA HIS A 49 0.16 -7.17 11.80
C HIS A 49 -1.32 -7.17 12.23
N GLY A 50 -2.12 -6.20 11.76
CA GLY A 50 -3.53 -6.08 12.10
C GLY A 50 -4.18 -4.89 11.38
N ASP A 51 -5.36 -4.50 11.87
CA ASP A 51 -6.06 -3.32 11.38
C ASP A 51 -5.26 -2.03 11.66
N LEU A 52 -5.37 -1.06 10.75
CA LEU A 52 -4.68 0.22 10.85
C LEU A 52 -5.68 1.31 11.17
N SER A 53 -5.46 2.06 12.25
CA SER A 53 -6.17 3.31 12.46
C SER A 53 -5.38 4.48 11.87
N LEU A 54 -6.09 5.33 11.14
CA LEU A 54 -5.57 6.50 10.44
C LEU A 54 -6.33 7.71 10.96
N SER A 55 -5.58 8.63 11.56
CA SER A 55 -6.07 9.84 12.22
C SER A 55 -6.10 11.03 11.27
N THR A 56 -5.30 11.01 10.20
CA THR A 56 -5.19 12.10 9.23
C THR A 56 -5.22 11.61 7.78
N LEU A 57 -5.57 12.51 6.84
CA LEU A 57 -5.55 12.20 5.41
C LEU A 57 -4.10 12.05 4.91
N GLU A 58 -3.14 12.75 5.52
CA GLU A 58 -1.72 12.62 5.20
C GLU A 58 -1.15 11.24 5.54
N GLU A 59 -1.54 10.66 6.68
CA GLU A 59 -1.22 9.28 7.04
C GLU A 59 -1.77 8.30 5.99
N LEU A 60 -3.03 8.47 5.60
CA LEU A 60 -3.65 7.62 4.58
C LEU A 60 -2.93 7.70 3.23
N TRP A 61 -2.53 8.90 2.79
CA TRP A 61 -1.74 9.05 1.56
C TRP A 61 -0.40 8.34 1.64
N GLY A 62 0.27 8.39 2.80
CA GLY A 62 1.51 7.64 3.03
C GLY A 62 1.31 6.14 2.88
N VAL A 63 0.24 5.58 3.46
CA VAL A 63 -0.14 4.17 3.32
C VAL A 63 -0.52 3.85 1.87
N GLN A 64 -1.26 4.73 1.20
CA GLN A 64 -1.66 4.56 -0.20
C GLN A 64 -0.46 4.47 -1.12
N THR A 65 0.55 5.32 -0.94
CA THR A 65 1.80 5.27 -1.71
C THR A 65 2.50 3.93 -1.51
N ALA A 66 2.67 3.49 -0.25
CA ALA A 66 3.33 2.23 0.06
C ALA A 66 2.58 1.02 -0.55
N VAL A 67 1.26 0.94 -0.35
CA VAL A 67 0.45 -0.16 -0.89
C VAL A 67 0.45 -0.17 -2.41
N THR A 68 0.40 1.00 -3.05
CA THR A 68 0.48 1.10 -4.52
C THR A 68 1.82 0.56 -5.03
N THR A 69 2.93 0.90 -4.38
CA THR A 69 4.25 0.35 -4.71
C THR A 69 4.29 -1.18 -4.56
N ILE A 70 3.74 -1.71 -3.47
CA ILE A 70 3.66 -3.16 -3.24
C ILE A 70 2.83 -3.86 -4.32
N VAL A 71 1.67 -3.29 -4.67
CA VAL A 71 0.77 -3.84 -5.70
C VAL A 71 1.45 -3.90 -7.08
N GLU A 72 2.19 -2.86 -7.47
CA GLU A 72 2.93 -2.87 -8.74
C GLU A 72 4.07 -3.89 -8.74
N CYS A 73 4.74 -4.08 -7.60
CA CYS A 73 5.76 -5.12 -7.42
C CYS A 73 5.14 -6.52 -7.63
N LEU A 74 4.05 -6.82 -6.91
CA LEU A 74 3.33 -8.09 -7.02
C LEU A 74 2.73 -8.32 -8.41
N ARG A 75 2.24 -7.26 -9.08
CA ARG A 75 1.76 -7.35 -10.47
C ARG A 75 2.88 -7.80 -11.40
N THR A 76 4.04 -7.15 -11.30
CA THR A 76 5.20 -7.46 -12.16
C THR A 76 5.66 -8.90 -11.96
N GLU A 77 5.70 -9.37 -10.71
CA GLU A 77 6.06 -10.75 -10.39
C GLU A 77 5.02 -11.75 -10.92
N MET A 78 3.73 -11.49 -10.68
CA MET A 78 2.63 -12.31 -11.18
C MET A 78 2.65 -12.41 -12.71
N GLU A 79 2.77 -11.28 -13.43
CA GLU A 79 2.82 -11.26 -14.90
C GLU A 79 4.00 -12.08 -15.43
N SER A 80 5.17 -11.98 -14.79
CA SER A 80 6.35 -12.77 -15.14
C SER A 80 6.10 -14.27 -14.96
N LEU A 81 5.57 -14.69 -13.80
CA LEU A 81 5.33 -16.10 -13.48
C LEU A 81 4.21 -16.72 -14.33
N VAL A 82 3.10 -16.01 -14.54
CA VAL A 82 1.97 -16.49 -15.35
C VAL A 82 2.38 -16.73 -16.80
N VAL A 83 3.28 -15.90 -17.35
CA VAL A 83 3.80 -16.08 -18.71
C VAL A 83 4.81 -17.23 -18.78
N ALA A 84 5.66 -17.38 -17.77
CA ALA A 84 6.73 -18.37 -17.76
C ALA A 84 6.27 -19.80 -17.43
N MET A 85 5.20 -19.93 -16.64
CA MET A 85 4.77 -21.20 -16.04
C MET A 85 3.52 -21.77 -16.68
N HIS A 86 3.24 -23.04 -16.39
CA HIS A 86 1.98 -23.67 -16.80
C HIS A 86 0.78 -23.05 -16.06
N ALA A 87 -0.41 -23.03 -16.67
CA ALA A 87 -1.62 -22.42 -16.10
C ALA A 87 -2.10 -23.02 -14.76
N ALA A 88 -1.56 -24.17 -14.37
CA ALA A 88 -1.84 -24.84 -13.10
C ALA A 88 -0.58 -24.97 -12.22
N ASP A 89 0.46 -24.18 -12.52
CA ASP A 89 1.63 -24.07 -11.68
C ASP A 89 1.27 -23.39 -10.35
N GLU A 90 1.69 -24.00 -9.25
CA GLU A 90 1.36 -23.52 -7.91
C GLU A 90 1.93 -22.12 -7.64
N GLY A 91 3.12 -21.82 -8.17
CA GLY A 91 3.77 -20.51 -8.02
C GLY A 91 3.05 -19.40 -8.78
N ALA A 92 2.61 -19.68 -10.01
CA ALA A 92 1.82 -18.73 -10.79
C ALA A 92 0.43 -18.47 -10.18
N VAL A 93 -0.20 -19.50 -9.59
CA VAL A 93 -1.48 -19.35 -8.89
C VAL A 93 -1.29 -18.55 -7.59
N ALA A 94 -0.25 -18.84 -6.81
CA ALA A 94 0.04 -18.12 -5.57
C ALA A 94 0.30 -16.63 -5.82
N SER A 95 1.12 -16.29 -6.83
CA SER A 95 1.43 -14.89 -7.15
C SER A 95 0.20 -14.12 -7.63
N TYR A 96 -0.73 -14.77 -8.32
CA TYR A 96 -2.03 -14.16 -8.65
C TYR A 96 -2.83 -13.81 -7.40
N PHE A 97 -2.91 -14.70 -6.41
CA PHE A 97 -3.65 -14.43 -5.17
C PHE A 97 -2.98 -13.33 -4.35
N ASP A 98 -1.65 -13.32 -4.23
CA ASP A 98 -0.93 -12.25 -3.53
C ASP A 98 -1.21 -10.89 -4.19
N PHE A 99 -1.13 -10.80 -5.52
CA PHE A 99 -1.51 -9.58 -6.24
C PHE A 99 -2.98 -9.22 -6.00
N ALA A 100 -3.92 -10.16 -6.15
CA ALA A 100 -5.35 -9.88 -6.03
C ALA A 100 -5.74 -9.37 -4.64
N HIS A 101 -5.19 -9.98 -3.58
CA HIS A 101 -5.43 -9.53 -2.20
C HIS A 101 -4.87 -8.14 -1.94
N ALA A 102 -3.65 -7.85 -2.39
CA ALA A 102 -3.07 -6.51 -2.26
C ALA A 102 -3.83 -5.47 -3.11
N PHE A 103 -4.32 -5.84 -4.29
CA PHE A 103 -5.06 -4.97 -5.18
C PHE A 103 -6.42 -4.56 -4.58
N ILE A 104 -7.13 -5.48 -3.93
CA ILE A 104 -8.38 -5.17 -3.21
C ILE A 104 -8.13 -4.16 -2.08
N VAL A 105 -7.04 -4.31 -1.34
CA VAL A 105 -6.65 -3.34 -0.31
C VAL A 105 -6.44 -1.94 -0.93
N SER A 106 -5.71 -1.86 -2.04
CA SER A 106 -5.46 -0.58 -2.73
C SER A 106 -6.75 0.12 -3.14
N HIS A 107 -7.75 -0.63 -3.63
CA HIS A 107 -9.06 -0.09 -3.94
C HIS A 107 -9.76 0.50 -2.70
N ARG A 108 -9.81 -0.25 -1.59
CA ARG A 108 -10.44 0.21 -0.34
C ARG A 108 -9.75 1.45 0.23
N ILE A 109 -8.43 1.54 0.11
CA ILE A 109 -7.68 2.75 0.49
C ILE A 109 -8.11 3.94 -0.37
N GLY A 110 -8.30 3.75 -1.67
CA GLY A 110 -8.79 4.78 -2.58
C GLY A 110 -10.18 5.29 -2.19
N GLU A 111 -11.10 4.38 -1.86
CA GLU A 111 -12.43 4.72 -1.36
C GLU A 111 -12.36 5.52 -0.06
N LEU A 112 -11.58 5.04 0.91
CA LEU A 112 -11.37 5.74 2.19
C LEU A 112 -10.75 7.14 2.00
N ALA A 113 -9.86 7.30 1.02
CA ALA A 113 -9.24 8.59 0.73
C ALA A 113 -10.26 9.58 0.15
N SER A 114 -11.13 9.11 -0.74
CA SER A 114 -12.24 9.92 -1.25
C SER A 114 -13.21 10.32 -0.13
N GLU A 115 -13.52 9.40 0.79
CA GLU A 115 -14.39 9.70 1.94
C GLU A 115 -13.79 10.74 2.88
N MET A 116 -12.52 10.57 3.28
CA MET A 116 -11.82 11.53 4.15
C MET A 116 -11.68 12.90 3.48
N ALA A 117 -11.33 12.94 2.20
CA ALA A 117 -11.27 14.19 1.44
C ALA A 117 -12.62 14.92 1.41
N ALA A 118 -13.71 14.18 1.16
CA ALA A 118 -15.06 14.74 1.14
C ALA A 118 -15.50 15.27 2.51
N LEU A 119 -15.11 14.62 3.61
CA LEU A 119 -15.39 15.09 4.97
C LEU A 119 -14.63 16.38 5.31
N ILE A 120 -13.36 16.50 4.91
CA ILE A 120 -12.60 17.75 5.07
C ILE A 120 -13.29 18.87 4.28
N GLU A 121 -13.68 18.60 3.03
CA GLU A 121 -14.37 19.58 2.19
C GLU A 121 -15.72 20.01 2.78
N LEU A 122 -16.48 19.06 3.32
CA LEU A 122 -17.77 19.35 3.96
C LEU A 122 -17.62 20.25 5.19
N VAL A 123 -16.59 20.04 6.01
CA VAL A 123 -16.39 20.78 7.27
C VAL A 123 -15.72 22.13 7.04
N THR A 124 -14.77 22.20 6.11
CA THR A 124 -13.99 23.41 5.84
C THR A 124 -14.57 24.29 4.73
N GLY A 125 -15.46 23.73 3.89
CA GLY A 125 -16.05 24.39 2.74
C GLY A 125 -15.09 24.56 1.55
N SER A 126 -13.96 23.85 1.54
CA SER A 126 -12.96 23.90 0.47
C SER A 126 -12.27 22.54 0.29
N PRO A 127 -11.79 22.20 -0.92
CA PRO A 127 -11.05 20.96 -1.14
C PRO A 127 -9.84 20.82 -0.20
N PRO A 128 -9.44 19.59 0.16
CA PRO A 128 -8.32 19.38 1.08
C PRO A 128 -7.01 19.93 0.53
N THR A 129 -6.36 20.77 1.32
CA THR A 129 -4.97 21.21 1.13
C THR A 129 -4.00 20.32 1.92
N ASN A 130 -2.71 20.40 1.62
CA ASN A 130 -1.67 19.69 2.38
C ASN A 130 -1.66 20.02 3.88
N GLU A 131 -2.03 21.25 4.24
CA GLU A 131 -2.17 21.67 5.64
C GLU A 131 -3.37 20.97 6.28
N SER A 132 -4.56 21.08 5.68
CA SER A 132 -5.75 20.40 6.20
C SER A 132 -5.62 18.88 6.23
N ALA A 133 -4.89 18.28 5.29
CA ALA A 133 -4.67 16.83 5.27
C ALA A 133 -3.86 16.33 6.47
N ARG A 134 -2.98 17.19 7.03
CA ARG A 134 -2.17 16.89 8.22
C ARG A 134 -2.86 17.27 9.53
N ASP A 135 -3.55 18.41 9.52
CA ASP A 135 -4.05 19.02 10.75
C ASP A 135 -5.48 18.57 11.10
N PHE A 136 -6.28 18.16 10.10
CA PHE A 136 -7.63 17.68 10.33
C PHE A 136 -7.62 16.26 10.91
N GLN A 137 -8.12 16.13 12.14
CA GLN A 137 -8.13 14.88 12.89
C GLN A 137 -9.47 14.15 12.72
N PHE A 138 -9.41 12.90 12.30
CA PHE A 138 -10.53 11.98 12.28
C PHE A 138 -10.57 11.16 13.57
N PRO A 139 -11.77 10.89 14.12
CA PRO A 139 -11.89 9.97 15.25
C PRO A 139 -11.52 8.54 14.85
N ASP A 140 -11.09 7.77 15.85
CA ASP A 140 -10.90 6.31 15.78
C ASP A 140 -12.26 5.59 15.78
#